data_AF-A0A260BJ49-F1
#
_entry.id   AF-A0A260BJ49-F1
#
_cell.length_a   1.000
_cell.length_b   1.000
_cell.length_c   1.000
_cell.angle_alpha   90.00
_cell.angle_beta   90.00
_cell.angle_gamma   90.00
#
_symmetry.space_group_name_H-M   'P 1'
#
loop_
_entity.id
_entity.type
_entity.pdbx_description
1 polymer ?
#
loop_
_entity_poly.entity_id
_entity_poly.type
_entity_poly.pdbx_seq_one_letter_code
_entity_poly.pdbx_strand_id
1 'polypeptide(L)'
;MSVARRVTAAILGLILMTGGLAGTGTASAQNAPATTWLCSPELASDPCDLPGDTTDLSTGVVTPGPAAVAESDKPVDCFYLYPTVTNDVALNAPGYATPEVASIASFQAARFNTQCRVFAPVYRQTPLVVLPPALLGAAGPSIDLAYSDVRAAWDNYMATENNGRGVILIGHSQGTFMMRKLMRETFDRDATLRQQLVGAFLMGGNVETARGSTTGGDFANIPLCTEQGQFGCVVAYSTNTLLPPLSTFGNSALDLWSQRWGLPSGPQYQVACTDPAVLSGDADPVGITVPSAPFAFGIISILLQYTSFPEAVPTSDSAWTTSRGRVVGSCIDAGGYNQYHLQFVEPQPLNEVPLLDSHLVDMNVGLDRLVSIAGQQTTAWQSAR
;
A
#
# COMPACT_ATOMS: atom_id res chain seq x y z
N MET A 1 -3.06 -39.58 -92.67
CA MET A 1 -1.58 -39.45 -92.57
C MET A 1 -1.27 -38.36 -91.55
N SER A 2 -0.20 -38.52 -90.75
CA SER A 2 0.49 -37.46 -89.97
C SER A 2 -0.33 -36.68 -88.91
N VAL A 3 -0.27 -37.04 -87.61
CA VAL A 3 0.56 -36.39 -86.54
C VAL A 3 0.04 -34.99 -86.16
N ALA A 4 -0.49 -34.62 -84.98
CA ALA A 4 -0.42 -35.00 -83.55
C ALA A 4 0.01 -33.77 -82.68
N ARG A 5 -0.41 -33.79 -81.38
CA ARG A 5 -0.12 -32.86 -80.25
C ARG A 5 -0.95 -31.57 -80.27
N ARG A 6 -1.47 -31.00 -79.15
CA ARG A 6 -1.55 -31.31 -77.67
C ARG A 6 -2.90 -30.71 -77.18
N VAL A 7 -3.65 -31.18 -76.15
CA VAL A 7 -3.42 -31.64 -74.75
C VAL A 7 -3.08 -30.49 -73.77
N THR A 8 -3.74 -30.23 -72.62
CA THR A 8 -5.09 -30.51 -72.04
C THR A 8 -5.25 -29.63 -70.76
N ALA A 9 -6.44 -29.07 -70.47
CA ALA A 9 -6.98 -28.77 -69.12
C ALA A 9 -8.46 -28.35 -69.28
N ALA A 10 -9.53 -28.96 -68.73
CA ALA A 10 -9.82 -29.59 -67.42
C ALA A 10 -10.06 -28.57 -66.28
N ILE A 11 -11.12 -28.65 -65.46
CA ILE A 11 -12.41 -29.38 -65.50
C ILE A 11 -13.39 -28.65 -64.56
N LEU A 12 -14.71 -28.71 -64.80
CA LEU A 12 -15.74 -28.24 -63.86
C LEU A 12 -16.21 -29.41 -62.97
N GLY A 13 -16.35 -29.23 -61.65
CA GLY A 13 -16.82 -30.31 -60.77
C GLY A 13 -17.11 -29.91 -59.32
N LEU A 14 -18.38 -30.03 -58.91
CA LEU A 14 -18.93 -29.68 -57.59
C LEU A 14 -19.05 -30.95 -56.70
N ILE A 15 -18.72 -30.88 -55.40
CA ILE A 15 -19.06 -31.91 -54.39
C ILE A 15 -19.55 -31.25 -53.08
N LEU A 16 -20.45 -31.94 -52.37
CA LEU A 16 -21.27 -31.44 -51.24
C LEU A 16 -20.63 -31.60 -49.83
N MET A 17 -21.12 -30.74 -48.93
CA MET A 17 -21.40 -30.91 -47.48
C MET A 17 -20.69 -31.99 -46.64
N THR A 18 -20.18 -31.56 -45.48
CA THR A 18 -20.42 -32.20 -44.16
C THR A 18 -20.55 -31.13 -43.07
N GLY A 19 -21.35 -31.42 -42.02
CA GLY A 19 -21.63 -30.47 -40.94
C GLY A 19 -20.57 -30.44 -39.84
N GLY A 20 -20.29 -29.26 -39.29
CA GLY A 20 -19.37 -29.09 -38.15
C GLY A 20 -20.05 -29.37 -36.81
N LEU A 21 -19.48 -30.27 -36.00
CA LEU A 21 -19.87 -30.41 -34.61
C LEU A 21 -19.44 -29.19 -33.80
N ALA A 22 -20.35 -28.64 -32.99
CA ALA A 22 -20.00 -27.67 -31.96
C ALA A 22 -19.22 -28.36 -30.84
N GLY A 23 -17.89 -28.22 -30.84
CA GLY A 23 -17.06 -28.69 -29.75
C GLY A 23 -17.29 -27.84 -28.50
N THR A 24 -17.85 -28.44 -27.45
CA THR A 24 -17.88 -27.84 -26.12
C THR A 24 -16.46 -27.82 -25.55
N GLY A 25 -15.70 -26.77 -25.88
CA GLY A 25 -14.41 -26.51 -25.28
C GLY A 25 -14.59 -26.25 -23.79
N THR A 26 -14.28 -27.23 -22.95
CA THR A 26 -14.00 -26.98 -21.54
C THR A 26 -12.77 -26.09 -21.49
N ALA A 27 -12.96 -24.81 -21.23
CA ALA A 27 -11.86 -23.92 -20.90
C ALA A 27 -11.19 -24.51 -19.66
N SER A 28 -9.96 -25.02 -19.80
CA SER A 28 -9.19 -25.38 -18.62
C SER A 28 -8.96 -24.09 -17.85
N ALA A 29 -9.32 -24.09 -16.56
CA ALA A 29 -8.87 -23.02 -15.68
C ALA A 29 -7.34 -22.96 -15.79
N GLN A 30 -6.83 -21.93 -16.46
CA GLN A 30 -5.42 -21.63 -16.41
C GLN A 30 -5.15 -21.29 -14.95
N ASN A 31 -4.27 -22.06 -14.30
CA ASN A 31 -3.79 -21.71 -12.97
C ASN A 31 -3.33 -20.25 -13.03
N ALA A 32 -3.85 -19.42 -12.12
CA ALA A 32 -3.34 -18.06 -11.98
C ALA A 32 -1.81 -18.13 -11.83
N PRO A 33 -1.05 -17.20 -12.45
CA PRO A 33 0.39 -17.19 -12.29
C PRO A 33 0.73 -17.15 -10.79
N ALA A 34 1.67 -18.00 -10.36
CA ALA A 34 2.02 -18.11 -8.96
C ALA A 34 2.43 -16.73 -8.41
N THR A 35 1.86 -16.35 -7.26
CA THR A 35 2.16 -15.05 -6.65
C THR A 35 3.58 -15.07 -6.12
N THR A 36 4.39 -14.10 -6.54
CA THR A 36 5.73 -13.89 -5.97
C THR A 36 5.57 -13.10 -4.68
N TRP A 37 5.68 -13.76 -3.53
CA TRP A 37 5.64 -13.10 -2.22
C TRP A 37 6.94 -12.32 -1.96
N LEU A 38 6.79 -11.04 -1.63
CA LEU A 38 7.84 -10.19 -1.04
C LEU A 38 7.97 -10.47 0.46
N CYS A 39 6.83 -10.62 1.13
CA CYS A 39 6.71 -11.04 2.52
C CYS A 39 5.70 -12.18 2.62
N SER A 40 6.03 -13.19 3.44
CA SER A 40 5.19 -14.34 3.78
C SER A 40 5.88 -15.13 4.91
N PRO A 41 5.14 -15.64 5.91
CA PRO A 41 5.62 -16.55 6.96
C PRO A 41 6.47 -17.76 6.50
N GLU A 42 6.38 -18.16 5.23
CA GLU A 42 7.15 -19.27 4.67
C GLU A 42 8.56 -18.88 4.18
N LEU A 43 8.87 -17.57 4.11
CA LEU A 43 10.16 -17.08 3.62
C LEU A 43 11.24 -17.23 4.70
N ALA A 44 12.35 -17.92 4.36
CA ALA A 44 13.51 -18.07 5.25
C ALA A 44 14.28 -16.76 5.53
N SER A 45 13.91 -15.66 4.88
CA SER A 45 14.49 -14.31 5.07
C SER A 45 13.44 -13.28 4.63
N ASP A 46 12.37 -13.16 5.42
CA ASP A 46 11.28 -12.22 5.17
C ASP A 46 11.72 -10.77 5.52
N PRO A 47 11.72 -9.80 4.60
CA PRO A 47 12.01 -8.41 4.90
C PRO A 47 10.94 -7.75 5.81
N CYS A 48 9.75 -8.34 5.94
CA CYS A 48 8.71 -7.97 6.90
C CYS A 48 8.86 -8.66 8.28
N ASP A 49 9.87 -9.51 8.53
CA ASP A 49 10.11 -10.08 9.85
C ASP A 49 11.44 -9.60 10.45
N LEU A 50 11.37 -8.51 11.24
CA LEU A 50 12.51 -7.95 11.96
C LEU A 50 12.32 -8.06 13.47
N PRO A 51 13.39 -8.21 14.26
CA PRO A 51 13.33 -8.03 15.71
C PRO A 51 12.76 -6.67 16.08
N GLY A 52 12.03 -6.57 17.19
CA GLY A 52 11.35 -5.34 17.61
C GLY A 52 12.19 -4.38 18.46
N ASP A 53 13.44 -4.71 18.78
CA ASP A 53 14.26 -3.89 19.67
C ASP A 53 14.63 -2.56 19.00
N THR A 54 14.62 -1.50 19.80
CA THR A 54 14.65 -0.12 19.30
C THR A 54 15.56 0.75 20.14
N THR A 55 16.52 1.43 19.51
CA THR A 55 17.27 2.52 20.14
C THR A 55 16.61 3.86 19.85
N ASP A 56 16.32 4.63 20.90
CA ASP A 56 15.93 6.02 20.79
C ASP A 56 17.17 6.94 20.76
N LEU A 57 17.40 7.65 19.67
CA LEU A 57 18.57 8.54 19.53
C LEU A 57 18.50 9.84 20.35
N SER A 58 17.33 10.23 20.87
CA SER A 58 17.23 11.44 21.73
C SER A 58 17.66 11.13 23.16
N THR A 59 17.32 9.95 23.68
CA THR A 59 17.61 9.52 25.06
C THR A 59 18.78 8.56 25.18
N GLY A 60 19.14 7.85 24.11
CA GLY A 60 20.08 6.73 24.13
C GLY A 60 19.52 5.45 24.74
N VAL A 61 18.22 5.39 25.03
CA VAL A 61 17.56 4.23 25.64
C VAL A 61 17.33 3.15 24.58
N VAL A 62 17.70 1.92 24.92
CA VAL A 62 17.35 0.72 24.16
C VAL A 62 16.11 0.10 24.80
N THR A 63 15.00 0.08 24.05
CA THR A 63 13.77 -0.62 24.43
C THR A 63 13.80 -2.01 23.80
N PRO A 64 13.75 -3.10 24.59
CA PRO A 64 13.61 -4.44 24.05
C PRO A 64 12.32 -4.57 23.24
N GLY A 65 12.38 -5.29 22.12
CA GLY A 65 11.17 -5.63 21.38
C GLY A 65 10.23 -6.50 22.21
N PRO A 66 8.94 -6.58 21.85
CA PRO A 66 8.06 -7.61 22.41
C PRO A 66 8.65 -9.01 22.13
N ALA A 67 8.32 -9.97 22.98
CA ALA A 67 8.73 -11.36 22.76
C ALA A 67 8.24 -11.84 21.38
N ALA A 68 9.08 -12.57 20.65
CA ALA A 68 8.72 -13.11 19.35
C ALA A 68 7.48 -14.02 19.47
N VAL A 69 6.43 -13.69 18.73
CA VAL A 69 5.20 -14.47 18.64
C VAL A 69 5.31 -15.39 17.43
N ALA A 70 5.11 -16.69 17.61
CA ALA A 70 5.12 -17.64 16.50
C ALA A 70 4.01 -17.30 15.50
N GLU A 71 4.25 -17.49 14.20
CA GLU A 71 3.28 -17.15 13.14
C GLU A 71 1.92 -17.85 13.32
N SER A 72 1.91 -19.04 13.93
CA SER A 72 0.68 -19.77 14.30
C SER A 72 -0.17 -19.06 15.35
N ASP A 73 0.46 -18.28 16.22
CA ASP A 73 -0.14 -17.72 17.43
C ASP A 73 -0.61 -16.28 17.19
N LYS A 74 -0.17 -15.66 16.09
CA LYS A 74 -0.66 -14.35 15.64
C LYS A 74 -2.15 -14.48 15.27
N PRO A 75 -3.04 -13.60 15.77
CA PRO A 75 -4.49 -13.79 15.64
C PRO A 75 -5.05 -13.40 14.27
N VAL A 76 -4.37 -12.50 13.56
CA VAL A 76 -4.81 -11.91 12.29
C VAL A 76 -3.64 -11.86 11.30
N ASP A 77 -3.94 -11.49 10.05
CA ASP A 77 -2.95 -11.30 9.00
C ASP A 77 -2.86 -9.82 8.61
N CYS A 78 -1.73 -9.41 8.05
CA CYS A 78 -1.59 -8.13 7.38
C CYS A 78 -1.39 -8.37 5.89
N PHE A 79 -2.15 -7.67 5.05
CA PHE A 79 -1.93 -7.63 3.60
C PHE A 79 -1.40 -6.25 3.21
N TYR A 80 -0.12 -6.19 2.83
CA TYR A 80 0.62 -4.94 2.62
C TYR A 80 0.90 -4.68 1.13
N LEU A 81 0.58 -3.46 0.69
CA LEU A 81 0.91 -2.94 -0.64
C LEU A 81 1.85 -1.73 -0.49
N TYR A 82 3.10 -1.92 -0.91
CA TYR A 82 4.18 -0.95 -0.77
C TYR A 82 4.06 0.24 -1.74
N PRO A 83 4.68 1.40 -1.44
CA PRO A 83 4.69 2.56 -2.33
C PRO A 83 5.65 2.35 -3.50
N THR A 84 5.57 3.19 -4.55
CA THR A 84 6.55 3.18 -5.65
C THR A 84 7.97 3.41 -5.13
N VAL A 85 8.80 2.38 -5.18
CA VAL A 85 10.22 2.47 -4.77
C VAL A 85 11.21 2.00 -5.82
N THR A 86 10.75 1.23 -6.81
CA THR A 86 11.60 0.64 -7.84
C THR A 86 12.55 1.65 -8.51
N ASN A 87 13.79 1.23 -8.73
CA ASN A 87 14.79 1.97 -9.49
C ASN A 87 14.66 1.78 -11.02
N ASP A 88 13.71 0.98 -11.49
CA ASP A 88 13.51 0.74 -12.93
C ASP A 88 12.99 2.00 -13.66
N VAL A 89 13.30 2.09 -14.94
CA VAL A 89 12.91 3.18 -15.85
C VAL A 89 11.97 2.74 -16.96
N ALA A 90 11.64 1.44 -17.03
CA ALA A 90 10.58 0.91 -17.87
C ALA A 90 9.19 1.42 -17.44
N LEU A 91 8.16 1.14 -18.23
CA LEU A 91 6.78 1.55 -17.87
C LEU A 91 6.25 0.85 -16.62
N ASN A 92 6.82 -0.30 -16.27
CA ASN A 92 6.48 -1.10 -15.09
C ASN A 92 7.74 -1.74 -14.51
N ALA A 93 7.78 -1.88 -13.18
CA ALA A 93 8.81 -2.63 -12.45
C ALA A 93 8.89 -4.11 -12.89
N PRO A 94 10.00 -4.81 -12.61
CA PRO A 94 10.07 -6.26 -12.73
C PRO A 94 9.09 -6.98 -11.80
N GLY A 95 8.71 -8.21 -12.17
CA GLY A 95 7.87 -9.11 -11.35
C GLY A 95 8.63 -9.91 -10.28
N TYR A 96 9.74 -9.36 -9.77
CA TYR A 96 10.56 -9.95 -8.70
C TYR A 96 11.04 -8.88 -7.73
N ALA A 97 11.34 -9.25 -6.49
CA ALA A 97 11.80 -8.33 -5.46
C ALA A 97 13.21 -7.81 -5.78
N THR A 98 13.36 -6.49 -5.94
CA THR A 98 14.65 -5.79 -6.00
C THR A 98 15.06 -5.32 -4.60
N PRO A 99 16.35 -4.96 -4.36
CA PRO A 99 16.83 -4.55 -3.04
C PRO A 99 16.06 -3.37 -2.42
N GLU A 100 15.64 -2.39 -3.24
CA GLU A 100 14.82 -1.27 -2.77
C GLU A 100 13.37 -1.67 -2.43
N VAL A 101 12.82 -2.68 -3.10
CA VAL A 101 11.51 -3.27 -2.79
C VAL A 101 11.56 -4.09 -1.49
N ALA A 102 12.65 -4.82 -1.23
CA ALA A 102 12.87 -5.44 0.07
C ALA A 102 13.05 -4.38 1.18
N SER A 103 13.81 -3.32 0.91
CA SER A 103 14.04 -2.24 1.89
C SER A 103 12.75 -1.55 2.34
N ILE A 104 11.80 -1.30 1.43
CA ILE A 104 10.54 -0.63 1.81
C ILE A 104 9.58 -1.52 2.60
N ALA A 105 9.63 -2.84 2.41
CA ALA A 105 8.91 -3.80 3.25
C ALA A 105 9.40 -3.73 4.70
N SER A 106 10.72 -3.74 4.89
CA SER A 106 11.33 -3.51 6.20
C SER A 106 10.96 -2.14 6.79
N PHE A 107 10.96 -1.08 5.99
CA PHE A 107 10.70 0.28 6.48
C PHE A 107 9.26 0.53 6.96
N GLN A 108 8.25 -0.07 6.32
CA GLN A 108 6.84 0.29 6.56
C GLN A 108 5.98 -0.84 7.13
N ALA A 109 6.30 -2.10 6.84
CA ALA A 109 5.47 -3.24 7.23
C ALA A 109 6.07 -4.10 8.35
N ALA A 110 7.40 -4.19 8.45
CA ALA A 110 8.03 -5.12 9.39
C ALA A 110 7.62 -4.91 10.86
N ARG A 111 7.37 -3.68 11.29
CA ARG A 111 6.95 -3.37 12.67
C ARG A 111 5.59 -3.99 13.04
N PHE A 112 4.74 -4.27 12.05
CA PHE A 112 3.44 -4.92 12.24
C PHE A 112 3.56 -6.44 12.44
N ASN A 113 4.73 -7.07 12.25
CA ASN A 113 4.93 -8.51 12.52
C ASN A 113 4.56 -8.90 13.96
N THR A 114 4.60 -7.96 14.90
CA THR A 114 4.18 -8.11 16.29
C THR A 114 2.68 -8.35 16.48
N GLN A 115 1.85 -7.99 15.49
CA GLN A 115 0.38 -8.09 15.53
C GLN A 115 -0.17 -9.16 14.59
N CYS A 116 0.51 -9.43 13.48
CA CYS A 116 -0.04 -10.16 12.35
C CYS A 116 1.00 -10.97 11.56
N ARG A 117 0.53 -12.02 10.87
CA ARG A 117 1.30 -12.67 9.80
C ARG A 117 1.34 -11.73 8.60
N VAL A 118 2.53 -11.33 8.12
CA VAL A 118 2.62 -10.31 7.06
C VAL A 118 2.72 -10.94 5.68
N PHE A 119 1.79 -10.60 4.80
CA PHE A 119 1.77 -10.98 3.39
C PHE A 119 1.90 -9.72 2.53
N ALA A 120 2.87 -9.71 1.62
CA ALA A 120 3.05 -8.63 0.67
C ALA A 120 3.42 -9.22 -0.70
N PRO A 121 2.65 -8.99 -1.77
CA PRO A 121 2.99 -9.52 -3.08
C PRO A 121 3.91 -8.57 -3.83
N VAL A 122 4.91 -9.11 -4.54
CA VAL A 122 5.61 -8.34 -5.56
C VAL A 122 4.63 -8.04 -6.69
N TYR A 123 4.41 -6.75 -6.97
CA TYR A 123 3.57 -6.29 -8.06
C TYR A 123 4.35 -5.30 -8.93
N ARG A 124 4.06 -5.27 -10.24
CA ARG A 124 4.86 -4.56 -11.24
C ARG A 124 4.57 -3.05 -11.25
N GLN A 125 5.03 -2.35 -10.22
CA GLN A 125 4.79 -0.93 -9.94
C GLN A 125 4.96 -0.01 -11.16
N THR A 126 4.20 1.09 -11.24
CA THR A 126 4.56 2.22 -12.12
C THR A 126 5.72 2.99 -11.47
N PRO A 127 6.92 3.11 -12.10
CA PRO A 127 8.08 3.76 -11.48
C PRO A 127 7.94 5.28 -11.33
N LEU A 128 8.71 5.87 -10.40
CA LEU A 128 8.62 7.29 -10.05
C LEU A 128 8.89 8.22 -11.25
N VAL A 129 9.81 7.84 -12.14
CA VAL A 129 10.10 8.59 -13.39
C VAL A 129 8.94 8.56 -14.41
N VAL A 130 8.04 7.58 -14.30
CA VAL A 130 6.86 7.40 -15.16
C VAL A 130 5.60 8.05 -14.55
N LEU A 131 5.60 8.38 -13.25
CA LEU A 131 4.44 8.96 -12.57
C LEU A 131 3.96 10.32 -13.14
N PRO A 132 4.83 11.30 -13.49
CA PRO A 132 4.35 12.53 -14.13
C PRO A 132 3.73 12.30 -15.54
N PRO A 133 4.33 11.49 -16.44
CA PRO A 133 3.64 11.03 -17.64
C PRO A 133 2.34 10.25 -17.38
N ALA A 134 2.25 9.49 -16.28
CA ALA A 134 1.05 8.75 -15.90
C ALA A 134 -0.13 9.67 -15.60
N LEU A 135 0.10 10.76 -14.84
CA LEU A 135 -0.88 11.82 -14.59
C LEU A 135 -1.40 12.45 -15.88
N LEU A 136 -0.53 12.68 -16.85
CA LEU A 136 -0.88 13.22 -18.17
C LEU A 136 -1.60 12.19 -19.07
N GLY A 137 -2.02 11.06 -18.53
CA GLY A 137 -2.80 10.02 -19.22
C GLY A 137 -1.97 8.92 -19.87
N ALA A 138 -0.65 9.11 -20.05
CA ALA A 138 0.17 8.27 -20.94
C ALA A 138 0.49 6.85 -20.41
N ALA A 139 0.23 6.54 -19.14
CA ALA A 139 0.60 5.25 -18.52
C ALA A 139 -0.58 4.42 -17.98
N GLY A 140 -1.78 4.55 -18.55
CA GLY A 140 -2.96 3.76 -18.13
C GLY A 140 -2.71 2.24 -18.07
N PRO A 141 -2.19 1.62 -19.15
CA PRO A 141 -1.87 0.18 -19.15
C PRO A 141 -0.86 -0.25 -18.06
N SER A 142 -0.01 0.67 -17.58
CA SER A 142 0.94 0.39 -16.49
C SER A 142 0.23 0.26 -15.15
N ILE A 143 -0.72 1.16 -14.86
CA ILE A 143 -1.54 1.12 -13.66
C ILE A 143 -2.44 -0.13 -13.66
N ASP A 144 -3.07 -0.43 -14.80
CA ASP A 144 -3.94 -1.60 -14.94
C ASP A 144 -3.18 -2.92 -14.78
N LEU A 145 -1.96 -3.02 -15.33
CA LEU A 145 -1.08 -4.19 -15.15
C LEU A 145 -0.70 -4.37 -13.68
N ALA A 146 -0.25 -3.30 -13.04
CA ALA A 146 0.17 -3.31 -11.64
C ALA A 146 -1.02 -3.67 -10.72
N TYR A 147 -2.23 -3.20 -11.01
CA TYR A 147 -3.44 -3.60 -10.28
C TYR A 147 -3.85 -5.05 -10.55
N SER A 148 -3.64 -5.57 -11.76
CA SER A 148 -3.94 -6.97 -12.06
C SER A 148 -3.07 -7.95 -11.26
N ASP A 149 -1.80 -7.59 -10.99
CA ASP A 149 -0.91 -8.33 -10.10
C ASP A 149 -1.44 -8.31 -8.66
N VAL A 150 -1.80 -7.12 -8.15
CA VAL A 150 -2.39 -6.97 -6.80
C VAL A 150 -3.67 -7.80 -6.63
N ARG A 151 -4.55 -7.79 -7.65
CA ARG A 151 -5.78 -8.56 -7.62
C ARG A 151 -5.52 -10.07 -7.62
N ALA A 152 -4.63 -10.54 -8.49
CA ALA A 152 -4.26 -11.96 -8.55
C ALA A 152 -3.61 -12.43 -7.24
N ALA A 153 -2.78 -11.60 -6.62
CA ALA A 153 -2.17 -11.86 -5.33
C ALA A 153 -3.20 -11.90 -4.18
N TRP A 154 -4.16 -10.97 -4.16
CA TRP A 154 -5.24 -10.99 -3.18
C TRP A 154 -6.08 -12.27 -3.30
N ASP A 155 -6.47 -12.62 -4.53
CA ASP A 155 -7.26 -13.83 -4.80
C ASP A 155 -6.47 -15.11 -4.44
N ASN A 156 -5.13 -15.11 -4.61
CA ASN A 156 -4.25 -16.19 -4.15
C ASN A 156 -4.20 -16.27 -2.61
N TYR A 157 -3.89 -15.16 -1.93
CA TYR A 157 -3.86 -15.06 -0.46
C TYR A 157 -5.18 -15.54 0.18
N MET A 158 -6.33 -15.13 -0.37
CA MET A 158 -7.64 -15.56 0.14
C MET A 158 -7.90 -17.05 -0.09
N ALA A 159 -7.33 -17.65 -1.14
CA ALA A 159 -7.52 -19.06 -1.49
C ALA A 159 -6.58 -20.03 -0.76
N THR A 160 -5.37 -19.60 -0.37
CA THR A 160 -4.35 -20.47 0.23
C THR A 160 -3.97 -20.09 1.67
N GLU A 161 -3.87 -18.80 1.98
CA GLU A 161 -3.23 -18.32 3.22
C GLU A 161 -4.23 -17.88 4.30
N ASN A 162 -5.27 -17.12 3.91
CA ASN A 162 -6.16 -16.44 4.85
C ASN A 162 -6.92 -17.41 5.76
N ASN A 163 -7.44 -18.52 5.22
CA ASN A 163 -8.17 -19.55 5.97
C ASN A 163 -9.30 -19.02 6.89
N GLY A 164 -9.94 -17.91 6.51
CA GLY A 164 -11.03 -17.27 7.26
C GLY A 164 -10.60 -16.27 8.35
N ARG A 165 -9.29 -16.00 8.47
CA ARG A 165 -8.70 -15.10 9.48
C ARG A 165 -9.07 -13.64 9.24
N GLY A 166 -8.99 -12.84 10.30
CA GLY A 166 -9.07 -11.40 10.20
C GLY A 166 -7.87 -10.82 9.46
N VAL A 167 -8.07 -9.70 8.77
CA VAL A 167 -7.04 -9.05 7.97
C VAL A 167 -6.96 -7.56 8.26
N ILE A 168 -5.74 -7.08 8.47
CA ILE A 168 -5.37 -5.68 8.47
C ILE A 168 -4.82 -5.35 7.09
N LEU A 169 -5.35 -4.31 6.46
CA LEU A 169 -4.90 -3.85 5.14
C LEU A 169 -3.92 -2.69 5.33
N ILE A 170 -2.76 -2.72 4.68
CA ILE A 170 -1.75 -1.66 4.80
C ILE A 170 -1.37 -1.18 3.40
N GLY A 171 -1.41 0.12 3.17
CA GLY A 171 -1.01 0.76 1.93
C GLY A 171 -0.30 2.08 2.18
N HIS A 172 0.71 2.38 1.33
CA HIS A 172 1.27 3.73 1.22
C HIS A 172 1.37 4.15 -0.25
N SER A 173 1.11 5.42 -0.56
CA SER A 173 1.28 6.00 -1.90
C SER A 173 0.55 5.17 -2.99
N GLN A 174 1.27 4.70 -4.01
CA GLN A 174 0.74 3.77 -5.02
C GLN A 174 0.00 2.57 -4.42
N GLY A 175 0.52 1.98 -3.34
CA GLY A 175 -0.12 0.88 -2.63
C GLY A 175 -1.46 1.27 -1.98
N THR A 176 -1.63 2.53 -1.56
CA THR A 176 -2.91 3.04 -1.09
C THR A 176 -3.94 3.16 -2.21
N PHE A 177 -3.55 3.66 -3.40
CA PHE A 177 -4.47 3.69 -4.54
C PHE A 177 -4.87 2.28 -5.01
N MET A 178 -3.92 1.32 -4.99
CA MET A 178 -4.21 -0.10 -5.21
C MET A 178 -5.21 -0.65 -4.17
N MET A 179 -4.95 -0.40 -2.88
CA MET A 179 -5.75 -0.91 -1.78
C MET A 179 -7.17 -0.31 -1.76
N ARG A 180 -7.30 1.00 -2.03
CA ARG A 180 -8.61 1.67 -2.22
C ARG A 180 -9.42 0.97 -3.30
N LYS A 181 -8.82 0.70 -4.47
CA LYS A 181 -9.51 0.01 -5.57
C LYS A 181 -9.90 -1.42 -5.18
N LEU A 182 -8.98 -2.19 -4.58
CA LEU A 182 -9.23 -3.54 -4.10
C LEU A 182 -10.39 -3.58 -3.10
N MET A 183 -10.34 -2.75 -2.05
CA MET A 183 -11.36 -2.66 -1.01
C MET A 183 -12.74 -2.28 -1.55
N ARG A 184 -12.83 -1.41 -2.57
CA ARG A 184 -14.09 -1.05 -3.22
C ARG A 184 -14.69 -2.16 -4.07
N GLU A 185 -13.84 -3.02 -4.63
CA GLU A 185 -14.25 -4.16 -5.46
C GLU A 185 -14.56 -5.42 -4.64
N THR A 186 -14.01 -5.54 -3.42
CA THR A 186 -14.21 -6.70 -2.54
C THR A 186 -14.96 -6.31 -1.25
N PHE A 187 -14.27 -5.72 -0.27
CA PHE A 187 -14.80 -5.47 1.08
C PHE A 187 -16.04 -4.58 1.09
N ASP A 188 -16.02 -3.39 0.49
CA ASP A 188 -17.11 -2.41 0.62
C ASP A 188 -18.46 -2.93 0.10
N ARG A 189 -18.45 -3.96 -0.75
CA ARG A 189 -19.64 -4.58 -1.33
C ARG A 189 -20.03 -5.90 -0.65
N ASP A 190 -19.07 -6.67 -0.14
CA ASP A 190 -19.32 -7.97 0.51
C ASP A 190 -19.42 -7.85 2.05
N ALA A 191 -20.61 -8.10 2.61
CA ALA A 191 -20.85 -8.04 4.05
C ALA A 191 -20.07 -9.11 4.85
N THR A 192 -19.81 -10.28 4.25
CA THR A 192 -19.01 -11.36 4.86
C THR A 192 -17.55 -10.94 4.92
N LEU A 193 -17.02 -10.37 3.84
CA LEU A 193 -15.64 -9.92 3.79
C LEU A 193 -15.40 -8.72 4.72
N ARG A 194 -16.37 -7.80 4.88
CA ARG A 194 -16.27 -6.73 5.91
C ARG A 194 -16.13 -7.26 7.32
N GLN A 195 -16.74 -8.40 7.66
CA GLN A 195 -16.55 -9.00 8.98
C GLN A 195 -15.10 -9.45 9.21
N GLN A 196 -14.33 -9.74 8.15
CA GLN A 196 -12.92 -10.10 8.26
C GLN A 196 -11.99 -8.87 8.32
N LEU A 197 -12.46 -7.67 7.96
CA LEU A 197 -11.67 -6.45 8.06
C LEU A 197 -11.45 -6.08 9.53
N VAL A 198 -10.20 -6.14 9.99
CA VAL A 198 -9.78 -5.70 11.32
C VAL A 198 -9.53 -4.19 11.30
N GLY A 199 -8.85 -3.70 10.27
CA GLY A 199 -8.61 -2.28 10.02
C GLY A 199 -7.89 -2.07 8.70
N ALA A 200 -7.84 -0.83 8.21
CA ALA A 200 -7.10 -0.48 7.00
C ALA A 200 -6.28 0.80 7.21
N PHE A 201 -4.97 0.72 7.05
CA PHE A 201 -4.01 1.82 7.16
C PHE A 201 -3.63 2.30 5.75
N LEU A 202 -4.27 3.38 5.30
CA LEU A 202 -4.25 3.85 3.91
C LEU A 202 -3.56 5.23 3.82
N MET A 203 -2.24 5.23 3.83
CA MET A 203 -1.43 6.45 3.97
C MET A 203 -1.02 7.05 2.63
N GLY A 204 -0.87 8.37 2.55
CA GLY A 204 -0.28 9.05 1.39
C GLY A 204 -1.05 8.84 0.08
N GLY A 205 -2.39 8.75 0.10
CA GLY A 205 -3.15 8.32 -1.09
C GLY A 205 -4.61 8.75 -1.14
N ASN A 206 -4.94 9.91 -0.56
CA ASN A 206 -6.22 10.61 -0.70
C ASN A 206 -7.48 9.73 -0.60
N VAL A 207 -7.66 8.99 0.51
CA VAL A 207 -8.95 8.33 0.76
C VAL A 207 -10.04 9.40 0.85
N GLU A 208 -11.12 9.26 0.08
CA GLU A 208 -12.19 10.25 0.00
C GLU A 208 -13.39 9.85 0.86
N THR A 209 -14.01 10.82 1.53
CA THR A 209 -15.35 10.69 2.12
C THR A 209 -16.30 11.80 1.62
N ALA A 210 -17.60 11.63 1.84
CA ALA A 210 -18.51 12.77 1.69
C ALA A 210 -18.18 13.84 2.74
N ARG A 211 -18.31 15.13 2.39
CA ARG A 211 -17.99 16.23 3.31
C ARG A 211 -18.73 16.11 4.65
N GLY A 212 -17.99 16.17 5.76
CA GLY A 212 -18.52 16.00 7.12
C GLY A 212 -18.95 14.57 7.48
N SER A 213 -18.56 13.56 6.70
CA SER A 213 -18.89 12.14 6.92
C SER A 213 -17.64 11.27 7.01
N THR A 214 -17.77 10.12 7.66
CA THR A 214 -16.76 9.04 7.67
C THR A 214 -16.90 8.06 6.49
N THR A 215 -17.95 8.20 5.67
CA THR A 215 -18.23 7.38 4.48
C THR A 215 -18.68 8.24 3.29
N GLY A 216 -18.91 7.63 2.13
CA GLY A 216 -19.61 8.24 0.99
C GLY A 216 -18.69 8.79 -0.11
N GLY A 217 -17.39 8.55 -0.04
CA GLY A 217 -16.42 8.76 -1.12
C GLY A 217 -15.97 7.42 -1.69
N ASP A 218 -14.80 6.94 -1.28
CA ASP A 218 -14.31 5.60 -1.62
C ASP A 218 -15.30 4.50 -1.21
N PHE A 219 -15.68 4.52 0.06
CA PHE A 219 -16.43 3.44 0.71
C PHE A 219 -17.82 3.90 1.14
N ALA A 220 -18.84 3.09 0.85
CA ALA A 220 -20.21 3.30 1.30
C ALA A 220 -20.48 2.67 2.68
N ASN A 221 -19.81 1.56 2.99
CA ASN A 221 -20.09 0.69 4.13
C ASN A 221 -18.89 0.53 5.09
N ILE A 222 -17.72 1.06 4.75
CA ILE A 222 -16.51 1.03 5.59
C ILE A 222 -16.21 2.48 6.03
N PRO A 223 -16.38 2.84 7.32
CA PRO A 223 -16.13 4.20 7.79
C PRO A 223 -14.63 4.46 8.01
N LEU A 224 -14.25 5.73 8.09
CA LEU A 224 -13.04 6.15 8.79
C LEU A 224 -13.12 5.78 10.27
N CYS A 225 -11.96 5.49 10.87
CA CYS A 225 -11.83 5.34 12.31
C CYS A 225 -11.91 6.71 13.01
N THR A 226 -12.61 6.75 14.14
CA THR A 226 -12.88 7.98 14.91
C THR A 226 -12.58 7.86 16.41
N GLU A 227 -12.45 6.65 16.94
CA GLU A 227 -12.20 6.41 18.37
C GLU A 227 -11.26 5.22 18.63
N GLN A 228 -10.71 5.18 19.83
CA GLN A 228 -9.73 4.18 20.27
C GLN A 228 -10.31 2.76 20.20
N GLY A 229 -9.56 1.82 19.60
CA GLY A 229 -9.98 0.42 19.45
C GLY A 229 -11.13 0.16 18.45
N GLN A 230 -11.65 1.18 17.75
CA GLN A 230 -12.64 0.97 16.69
C GLN A 230 -12.02 0.14 15.55
N PHE A 231 -12.62 -1.01 15.25
CA PHE A 231 -12.18 -1.93 14.19
C PHE A 231 -13.13 -1.89 12.97
N GLY A 232 -12.72 -2.53 11.87
CA GLY A 232 -13.51 -2.57 10.63
C GLY A 232 -13.59 -1.22 9.91
N CYS A 233 -12.64 -0.33 10.19
CA CYS A 233 -12.60 1.06 9.71
C CYS A 233 -11.23 1.41 9.09
N VAL A 234 -11.17 2.57 8.45
CA VAL A 234 -9.99 3.09 7.75
C VAL A 234 -9.27 4.16 8.59
N VAL A 235 -7.98 3.98 8.83
CA VAL A 235 -7.03 5.02 9.25
C VAL A 235 -6.36 5.55 7.98
N ALA A 236 -6.46 6.86 7.72
CA ALA A 236 -5.91 7.47 6.53
C ALA A 236 -5.51 8.92 6.79
N TYR A 237 -4.34 9.30 6.30
CA TYR A 237 -3.87 10.69 6.23
C TYR A 237 -2.70 10.79 5.23
N SER A 238 -2.29 12.03 4.92
CA SER A 238 -0.98 12.36 4.36
C SER A 238 -0.38 13.45 5.24
N THR A 239 0.95 13.46 5.38
CA THR A 239 1.64 14.35 6.32
C THR A 239 2.16 15.62 5.66
N ASN A 240 2.18 16.71 6.42
CA ASN A 240 2.96 17.91 6.10
C ASN A 240 3.61 18.50 7.37
N THR A 241 4.62 19.33 7.18
CA THR A 241 5.25 20.20 8.21
C THR A 241 5.02 21.67 7.93
N LEU A 242 4.78 22.03 6.67
CA LEU A 242 4.40 23.36 6.21
C LEU A 242 2.97 23.29 5.65
N LEU A 243 2.19 24.36 5.82
CA LEU A 243 0.88 24.45 5.18
C LEU A 243 1.10 24.57 3.66
N PRO A 244 0.63 23.61 2.84
CA PRO A 244 1.01 23.57 1.43
C PRO A 244 0.32 24.71 0.66
N PRO A 245 1.07 25.54 -0.10
CA PRO A 245 0.46 26.45 -1.07
C PRO A 245 -0.13 25.68 -2.26
N LEU A 246 0.41 24.48 -2.53
CA LEU A 246 -0.05 23.52 -3.53
C LEU A 246 0.55 22.14 -3.19
N SER A 247 -0.30 21.15 -2.96
CA SER A 247 0.07 19.73 -2.84
C SER A 247 -0.78 18.86 -3.79
N THR A 248 -0.30 17.65 -4.10
CA THR A 248 -1.09 16.60 -4.75
C THR A 248 -1.84 15.70 -3.77
N PHE A 249 -1.64 15.91 -2.47
CA PHE A 249 -2.37 15.23 -1.39
C PHE A 249 -3.32 16.19 -0.67
N GLY A 250 -4.28 15.65 0.09
CA GLY A 250 -5.13 16.42 1.00
C GLY A 250 -6.28 17.21 0.37
N ASN A 251 -6.26 17.49 -0.95
CA ASN A 251 -7.29 18.31 -1.61
C ASN A 251 -8.05 17.53 -2.70
N SER A 252 -9.28 17.12 -2.37
CA SER A 252 -10.16 16.31 -3.21
C SER A 252 -10.51 16.96 -4.55
N ALA A 253 -10.58 18.30 -4.61
CA ALA A 253 -10.89 19.03 -5.84
C ALA A 253 -9.71 19.09 -6.83
N LEU A 254 -8.49 18.86 -6.34
CA LEU A 254 -7.25 18.88 -7.12
C LEU A 254 -6.62 17.48 -7.29
N ASP A 255 -7.28 16.43 -6.80
CA ASP A 255 -6.76 15.07 -6.83
C ASP A 255 -6.81 14.45 -8.24
N LEU A 256 -5.73 14.65 -8.98
CA LEU A 256 -5.49 14.03 -10.28
C LEU A 256 -5.08 12.55 -10.17
N TRP A 257 -4.55 12.11 -9.01
CA TRP A 257 -4.17 10.72 -8.80
C TRP A 257 -5.40 9.83 -8.75
N SER A 258 -6.36 10.12 -7.88
CA SER A 258 -7.60 9.35 -7.78
C SER A 258 -8.36 9.31 -9.11
N GLN A 259 -8.45 10.44 -9.83
CA GLN A 259 -9.03 10.50 -11.17
C GLN A 259 -8.34 9.52 -12.14
N ARG A 260 -7.00 9.50 -12.16
CA ARG A 260 -6.24 8.64 -13.07
C ARG A 260 -6.44 7.14 -12.79
N TRP A 261 -6.77 6.82 -11.54
CA TRP A 261 -7.00 5.46 -11.02
C TRP A 261 -8.48 5.03 -11.05
N GLY A 262 -9.40 5.90 -11.50
CA GLY A 262 -10.84 5.62 -11.49
C GLY A 262 -11.46 5.60 -10.09
N LEU A 263 -10.81 6.26 -9.13
CA LEU A 263 -11.25 6.41 -7.75
C LEU A 263 -12.02 7.72 -7.56
N PRO A 264 -12.91 7.80 -6.55
CA PRO A 264 -13.62 9.03 -6.20
C PRO A 264 -12.67 10.20 -6.00
N SER A 265 -13.12 11.38 -6.42
CA SER A 265 -12.40 12.66 -6.39
C SER A 265 -13.36 13.78 -6.82
N GLY A 266 -13.00 15.04 -6.55
CA GLY A 266 -13.79 16.23 -6.88
C GLY A 266 -14.34 16.98 -5.65
N PRO A 267 -14.81 18.22 -5.85
CA PRO A 267 -15.13 19.16 -4.76
C PRO A 267 -16.26 18.71 -3.82
N GLN A 268 -17.09 17.75 -4.23
CA GLN A 268 -18.13 17.14 -3.41
C GLN A 268 -17.61 16.25 -2.27
N TYR A 269 -16.36 15.79 -2.36
CA TYR A 269 -15.71 14.97 -1.35
C TYR A 269 -14.74 15.78 -0.48
N GLN A 270 -14.22 15.14 0.56
CA GLN A 270 -13.07 15.58 1.35
C GLN A 270 -12.06 14.43 1.45
N VAL A 271 -10.78 14.75 1.37
CA VAL A 271 -9.74 13.78 1.72
C VAL A 271 -9.83 13.50 3.22
N ALA A 272 -9.69 12.23 3.59
CA ALA A 272 -9.67 11.75 4.96
C ALA A 272 -8.38 12.19 5.68
N CYS A 273 -8.56 12.64 6.91
CA CYS A 273 -7.49 12.70 7.90
C CYS A 273 -8.03 12.12 9.20
N THR A 274 -7.44 11.03 9.67
CA THR A 274 -7.72 10.41 10.97
C THR A 274 -6.54 10.62 11.89
N ASP A 275 -6.77 11.23 13.05
CA ASP A 275 -5.70 11.58 13.98
C ASP A 275 -5.18 10.33 14.74
N PRO A 276 -3.94 9.87 14.50
CA PRO A 276 -3.42 8.68 15.16
C PRO A 276 -3.27 8.85 16.67
N ALA A 277 -3.11 10.07 17.21
CA ALA A 277 -3.01 10.31 18.65
C ALA A 277 -4.34 10.04 19.37
N VAL A 278 -5.45 10.45 18.74
CA VAL A 278 -6.80 10.14 19.22
C VAL A 278 -7.09 8.64 19.11
N LEU A 279 -6.73 8.02 17.98
CA LEU A 279 -7.00 6.60 17.73
C LEU A 279 -6.16 5.64 18.57
N SER A 280 -4.95 6.01 18.97
CA SER A 280 -4.12 5.20 19.87
C SER A 280 -4.45 5.40 21.35
N GLY A 281 -5.07 6.54 21.71
CA GLY A 281 -5.20 7.00 23.09
C GLY A 281 -3.89 7.52 23.69
N ASP A 282 -2.92 7.87 22.85
CA ASP A 282 -1.59 8.35 23.23
C ASP A 282 -1.27 9.63 22.45
N ALA A 283 -1.05 10.73 23.18
CA ALA A 283 -0.75 12.05 22.64
C ALA A 283 0.70 12.51 22.86
N ASP A 284 1.58 11.62 23.35
CA ASP A 284 2.97 11.99 23.63
C ASP A 284 3.73 12.33 22.33
N PRO A 285 4.81 13.13 22.39
CA PRO A 285 5.59 13.43 21.18
C PRO A 285 6.29 12.19 20.61
N VAL A 286 6.23 12.02 19.29
CA VAL A 286 6.79 10.85 18.58
C VAL A 286 7.98 11.24 17.70
N GLY A 287 8.91 10.30 17.47
CA GLY A 287 9.99 10.44 16.49
C GLY A 287 9.66 9.79 15.14
N ILE A 288 10.65 9.78 14.23
CA ILE A 288 10.61 8.97 13.02
C ILE A 288 11.29 7.64 13.33
N THR A 289 10.56 6.53 13.28
CA THR A 289 11.08 5.18 13.55
C THR A 289 11.35 4.44 12.25
N VAL A 290 12.58 3.96 12.06
CA VAL A 290 13.03 3.23 10.86
C VAL A 290 13.93 2.05 11.24
N PRO A 291 14.09 1.02 10.38
CA PRO A 291 15.12 0.01 10.55
C PRO A 291 16.51 0.65 10.62
N SER A 292 17.39 0.12 11.48
CA SER A 292 18.78 0.58 11.59
C SER A 292 19.64 0.17 10.41
N ALA A 293 19.21 -0.87 9.66
CA ALA A 293 19.84 -1.29 8.42
C ALA A 293 19.60 -0.24 7.31
N PRO A 294 20.62 0.08 6.50
CA PRO A 294 20.50 1.11 5.48
C PRO A 294 19.52 0.71 4.37
N PHE A 295 18.68 1.66 3.94
CA PHE A 295 17.85 1.50 2.75
C PHE A 295 18.73 1.30 1.51
N ALA A 296 18.39 0.32 0.65
CA ALA A 296 19.20 0.00 -0.52
C ALA A 296 19.36 1.21 -1.48
N PHE A 297 20.57 1.39 -2.02
CA PHE A 297 20.90 2.56 -2.83
C PHE A 297 19.97 2.69 -4.06
N GLY A 298 19.41 3.89 -4.24
CA GLY A 298 18.44 4.17 -5.28
C GLY A 298 17.80 5.54 -5.14
N ILE A 299 16.76 5.80 -5.94
CA ILE A 299 16.06 7.09 -5.95
C ILE A 299 15.47 7.39 -4.56
N ILE A 300 14.85 6.38 -3.92
CA ILE A 300 14.25 6.54 -2.58
C ILE A 300 15.31 6.77 -1.50
N SER A 301 16.47 6.10 -1.54
CA SER A 301 17.53 6.35 -0.54
C SER A 301 18.07 7.78 -0.63
N ILE A 302 18.22 8.31 -1.87
CA ILE A 302 18.65 9.69 -2.11
C ILE A 302 17.57 10.68 -1.61
N LEU A 303 16.29 10.40 -1.87
CA LEU A 303 15.20 11.23 -1.37
C LEU A 303 15.11 11.18 0.16
N LEU A 304 15.18 10.02 0.80
CA LEU A 304 15.21 9.88 2.27
C LEU A 304 16.38 10.64 2.90
N GLN A 305 17.57 10.59 2.28
CA GLN A 305 18.70 11.41 2.70
C GLN A 305 18.44 12.91 2.50
N TYR A 306 17.80 13.33 1.41
CA TYR A 306 17.48 14.76 1.21
C TYR A 306 16.37 15.26 2.14
N THR A 307 15.34 14.46 2.41
CA THR A 307 14.11 14.87 3.09
C THR A 307 14.15 14.57 4.57
N SER A 308 14.09 13.27 4.90
CA SER A 308 13.84 12.77 6.24
C SER A 308 15.08 12.85 7.12
N PHE A 309 16.26 12.69 6.50
CA PHE A 309 17.53 12.48 7.18
C PHE A 309 18.71 13.28 6.56
N PRO A 310 18.60 14.62 6.40
CA PRO A 310 19.60 15.46 5.72
C PRO A 310 20.94 15.60 6.42
N GLU A 311 21.01 15.29 7.73
CA GLU A 311 22.27 15.25 8.47
C GLU A 311 22.91 13.86 8.42
N ALA A 312 22.15 12.83 8.81
CA ALA A 312 22.54 11.43 8.79
C ALA A 312 21.32 10.52 8.87
N VAL A 313 21.34 9.39 8.16
CA VAL A 313 20.34 8.32 8.31
C VAL A 313 20.45 7.73 9.72
N PRO A 314 19.34 7.66 10.50
CA PRO A 314 19.33 7.05 11.83
C PRO A 314 19.77 5.59 11.77
N THR A 315 20.69 5.22 12.66
CA THR A 315 21.17 3.84 12.80
C THR A 315 21.70 3.61 14.22
N SER A 316 21.70 2.35 14.65
CA SER A 316 22.14 1.89 15.97
C SER A 316 22.42 0.38 15.92
N ASP A 317 22.89 -0.21 17.02
CA ASP A 317 23.07 -1.66 17.16
C ASP A 317 21.74 -2.43 17.26
N SER A 318 20.62 -1.75 17.51
CA SER A 318 19.27 -2.33 17.54
C SER A 318 18.73 -2.60 16.13
N ALA A 319 17.74 -3.49 16.00
CA ALA A 319 17.05 -3.68 14.72
C ALA A 319 16.37 -2.40 14.21
N TRP A 320 15.86 -1.55 15.11
CA TRP A 320 15.21 -0.28 14.80
C TRP A 320 15.87 0.91 15.51
N THR A 321 15.71 2.08 14.90
CA THR A 321 16.17 3.36 15.45
C THR A 321 15.07 4.41 15.34
N THR A 322 14.81 5.12 16.44
CA THR A 322 13.94 6.31 16.47
C THR A 322 14.78 7.57 16.40
N SER A 323 14.41 8.51 15.52
CA SER A 323 15.13 9.77 15.30
C SER A 323 15.16 10.68 16.55
N ARG A 324 16.03 11.70 16.54
CA ARG A 324 16.19 12.60 17.71
C ARG A 324 15.03 13.56 17.91
N GLY A 325 14.53 14.15 16.83
CA GLY A 325 13.45 15.11 16.92
C GLY A 325 12.14 14.47 17.38
N ARG A 326 11.25 15.31 17.87
CA ARG A 326 9.94 14.91 18.38
C ARG A 326 8.88 15.81 17.77
N VAL A 327 7.81 15.19 17.27
CA VAL A 327 6.64 15.89 16.75
C VAL A 327 5.41 15.54 17.58
N VAL A 328 4.55 16.53 17.77
CA VAL A 328 3.12 16.29 17.94
C VAL A 328 2.45 16.54 16.59
N GLY A 329 1.27 15.99 16.36
CA GLY A 329 0.52 16.27 15.14
C GLY A 329 -0.96 16.38 15.38
N SER A 330 -1.66 16.92 14.38
CA SER A 330 -3.13 16.99 14.38
C SER A 330 -3.66 17.08 12.95
N CYS A 331 -4.88 16.58 12.72
CA CYS A 331 -5.56 16.77 11.44
C CYS A 331 -6.06 18.22 11.30
N ILE A 332 -5.68 18.88 10.20
CA ILE A 332 -6.09 20.25 9.90
C ILE A 332 -6.58 20.38 8.45
N ASP A 333 -7.55 21.27 8.21
CA ASP A 333 -7.91 21.77 6.88
C ASP A 333 -7.23 23.14 6.68
N ALA A 334 -6.29 23.21 5.73
CA ALA A 334 -5.62 24.44 5.33
C ALA A 334 -5.97 24.79 3.87
N GLY A 335 -7.10 25.49 3.66
CA GLY A 335 -7.50 25.93 2.31
C GLY A 335 -8.03 24.81 1.41
N GLY A 336 -8.67 23.80 2.01
CA GLY A 336 -9.15 22.60 1.33
C GLY A 336 -8.15 21.45 1.31
N TYR A 337 -6.97 21.63 1.92
CA TYR A 337 -5.98 20.59 2.17
C TYR A 337 -6.20 19.98 3.56
N ASN A 338 -6.87 18.83 3.63
CA ASN A 338 -7.06 18.08 4.87
C ASN A 338 -5.93 17.06 5.06
N GLN A 339 -5.02 17.33 6.00
CA GLN A 339 -3.78 16.57 6.19
C GLN A 339 -3.39 16.50 7.68
N TYR A 340 -2.53 15.54 8.03
CA TYR A 340 -1.97 15.42 9.37
C TYR A 340 -0.73 16.32 9.47
N HIS A 341 -0.88 17.47 10.10
CA HIS A 341 0.17 18.47 10.25
C HIS A 341 1.08 18.13 11.42
N LEU A 342 2.38 18.09 11.17
CA LEU A 342 3.44 17.73 12.10
C LEU A 342 4.11 18.99 12.66
N GLN A 343 4.01 19.18 13.96
CA GLN A 343 4.67 20.27 14.68
C GLN A 343 5.82 19.72 15.53
N PHE A 344 7.05 20.14 15.22
CA PHE A 344 8.23 19.80 16.02
C PHE A 344 8.18 20.48 17.40
N VAL A 345 8.26 19.66 18.45
CA VAL A 345 8.48 20.08 19.84
C VAL A 345 9.95 19.89 20.26
N GLU A 346 10.64 18.90 19.68
CA GLU A 346 12.11 18.82 19.67
C GLU A 346 12.57 18.89 18.21
N PRO A 347 13.31 19.94 17.80
CA PRO A 347 13.67 20.13 16.40
C PRO A 347 14.57 19.02 15.83
N GLN A 348 14.26 18.57 14.62
CA GLN A 348 15.21 17.95 13.70
C GLN A 348 14.94 18.52 12.30
N PRO A 349 15.95 18.61 11.41
CA PRO A 349 15.71 18.99 10.03
C PRO A 349 14.85 17.95 9.31
N LEU A 350 13.79 18.41 8.64
CA LEU A 350 12.95 17.63 7.73
C LEU A 350 12.65 18.53 6.52
N ASN A 351 13.13 18.15 5.33
CA ASN A 351 12.84 18.89 4.11
C ASN A 351 11.65 18.25 3.38
N GLU A 352 10.73 19.08 2.89
CA GLU A 352 9.61 18.63 2.07
C GLU A 352 9.99 18.54 0.58
N VAL A 353 9.34 17.62 -0.15
CA VAL A 353 9.44 17.56 -1.61
C VAL A 353 8.30 18.39 -2.20
N PRO A 354 8.55 19.35 -3.11
CA PRO A 354 7.49 20.13 -3.73
C PRO A 354 6.37 19.24 -4.30
N LEU A 355 5.12 19.56 -3.98
CA LEU A 355 3.88 18.83 -4.34
C LEU A 355 3.63 17.49 -3.61
N LEU A 356 4.59 17.02 -2.81
CA LEU A 356 4.50 15.76 -2.04
C LEU A 356 4.74 15.98 -0.53
N ASP A 357 4.91 17.21 -0.06
CA ASP A 357 5.02 17.59 1.35
C ASP A 357 6.05 16.70 2.10
N SER A 358 5.67 16.12 3.25
CA SER A 358 6.49 15.16 4.00
C SER A 358 6.12 13.68 3.75
N HIS A 359 5.48 13.36 2.62
CA HIS A 359 4.93 12.04 2.24
C HIS A 359 5.86 10.83 2.46
N LEU A 360 7.18 11.01 2.41
CA LEU A 360 8.15 9.94 2.70
C LEU A 360 8.17 9.47 4.16
N VAL A 361 7.48 10.16 5.07
CA VAL A 361 7.42 9.80 6.50
C VAL A 361 6.00 9.53 7.02
N ASP A 362 4.97 9.45 6.14
CA ASP A 362 3.58 9.21 6.56
C ASP A 362 3.40 7.98 7.46
N MET A 363 4.11 6.90 7.14
CA MET A 363 4.12 5.64 7.92
C MET A 363 5.08 5.70 9.12
N ASN A 364 6.19 6.44 9.01
CA ASN A 364 7.33 6.30 9.90
C ASN A 364 7.36 7.31 11.05
N VAL A 365 6.68 8.46 10.93
CA VAL A 365 6.40 9.35 12.07
C VAL A 365 5.40 8.66 12.99
N GLY A 366 5.84 8.29 14.19
CA GLY A 366 4.98 7.58 15.14
C GLY A 366 4.53 6.19 14.65
N LEU A 367 5.39 5.45 13.94
CA LEU A 367 5.08 4.09 13.47
C LEU A 367 4.52 3.17 14.57
N ASP A 368 5.08 3.25 15.78
CA ASP A 368 4.62 2.49 16.95
C ASP A 368 3.17 2.82 17.35
N ARG A 369 2.69 4.03 17.04
CA ARG A 369 1.31 4.45 17.26
C ARG A 369 0.36 3.75 16.29
N LEU A 370 0.76 3.58 15.03
CA LEU A 370 -0.01 2.80 14.05
C LEU A 370 -0.07 1.31 14.43
N VAL A 371 1.04 0.75 14.91
CA VAL A 371 1.09 -0.63 15.40
C VAL A 371 0.25 -0.81 16.67
N SER A 372 0.23 0.18 17.57
CA SER A 372 -0.66 0.20 18.74
C SER A 372 -2.14 0.21 18.33
N ILE A 373 -2.53 1.05 17.37
CA ILE A 373 -3.90 1.07 16.81
C ILE A 373 -4.25 -0.31 16.22
N ALA A 374 -3.35 -0.92 15.44
CA ALA A 374 -3.54 -2.25 14.88
C ALA A 374 -3.77 -3.34 15.95
N GLY A 375 -3.02 -3.30 17.06
CA GLY A 375 -3.20 -4.23 18.19
C GLY A 375 -4.51 -4.01 18.96
N GLN A 376 -4.93 -2.75 19.12
CA GLN A 376 -6.21 -2.39 19.73
C GLN A 376 -7.39 -2.86 18.87
N GLN A 377 -7.34 -2.61 17.55
CA GLN A 377 -8.31 -3.08 16.57
C GLN A 377 -8.41 -4.61 16.55
N THR A 378 -7.27 -5.30 16.57
CA THR A 378 -7.19 -6.76 16.64
C THR A 378 -7.88 -7.29 17.90
N THR A 379 -7.56 -6.71 19.06
CA THR A 379 -8.16 -7.10 20.36
C THR A 379 -9.68 -6.91 20.36
N ALA A 380 -10.16 -5.77 19.86
CA ALA A 380 -11.58 -5.45 19.80
C ALA A 380 -12.34 -6.36 18.80
N TRP A 381 -11.76 -6.61 17.63
CA TRP A 381 -12.29 -7.50 16.60
C TRP A 381 -12.39 -8.96 17.08
N GLN A 382 -11.38 -9.46 17.80
CA GLN A 382 -11.42 -10.80 18.41
C GLN A 382 -12.50 -10.90 19.49
N SER A 383 -12.70 -9.84 20.28
CA SER A 383 -13.68 -9.81 21.37
C SER A 383 -15.13 -9.74 20.88
N ALA A 384 -15.35 -9.41 19.60
CA ALA A 384 -16.66 -9.24 18.99
C ALA A 384 -17.17 -10.48 18.22
N ARG A 385 -16.50 -11.64 18.35
CA ARG A 385 -16.71 -12.85 17.54
C ARG A 385 -17.00 -14.10 18.37
#